data_AF-A0A831YL17-F1
#
_entry.id   AF-A0A831YL17-F1
#
_cell.length_a   1.000
_cell.length_b   1.000
_cell.length_c   1.000
_cell.angle_alpha   90.00
_cell.angle_beta   90.00
_cell.angle_gamma   90.00
#
_symmetry.space_group_name_H-M   'P 1'
#
loop_
_entity.id
_entity.type
_entity.pdbx_description
1 polymer ?
#
loop_
_entity_poly.entity_id
_entity_poly.type
_entity_poly.pdbx_seq_one_letter_code
_entity_poly.pdbx_strand_id
1 'polypeptide(L)'
;ADRVYGALLQEWERTHVAVLAITGQDRLLGGQPELDRLIRLRMPYVEPLNHVQIELIRRRRNGDDDPRVREGILLALNGVAAGLRNSG
;
A
#
# COMPACT_ATOMS: atom_id res chain seq x y z
N ALA A 1 -13.40 -14.52 2.83
CA ALA A 1 -12.52 -13.40 2.44
C ALA A 1 -12.41 -13.31 0.92
N ASP A 2 -12.18 -14.44 0.25
CA ASP A 2 -11.85 -14.54 -1.17
C ASP A 2 -12.87 -13.92 -2.12
N ARG A 3 -14.18 -14.07 -1.84
CA ARG A 3 -15.23 -13.42 -2.64
C ARG A 3 -15.12 -11.89 -2.67
N VAL A 4 -14.86 -11.28 -1.51
CA VAL A 4 -14.77 -9.81 -1.38
C VAL A 4 -13.46 -9.30 -1.98
N TYR A 5 -12.35 -9.97 -1.68
CA TYR A 5 -11.05 -9.65 -2.27
C TYR A 5 -11.10 -9.73 -3.80
N GLY A 6 -11.68 -10.80 -4.34
CA GLY A 6 -11.84 -10.97 -5.79
C GLY A 6 -12.64 -9.84 -6.43
N ALA A 7 -13.75 -9.43 -5.82
CA ALA A 7 -14.56 -8.31 -6.31
C ALA A 7 -13.77 -6.98 -6.32
N LEU A 8 -13.01 -6.69 -5.25
CA LEU A 8 -12.18 -5.49 -5.16
C LEU A 8 -11.06 -5.49 -6.21
N LEU A 9 -10.39 -6.63 -6.40
CA LEU A 9 -9.33 -6.76 -7.40
C LEU A 9 -9.88 -6.57 -8.82
N GLN A 10 -11.03 -7.15 -9.13
CA GLN A 10 -11.69 -6.99 -10.44
C GLN A 10 -12.08 -5.54 -10.70
N GLU A 11 -12.61 -4.83 -9.70
CA GLU A 11 -12.94 -3.41 -9.84
C GLU A 11 -11.67 -2.56 -10.03
N TRP A 12 -10.61 -2.87 -9.28
CA TRP A 12 -9.33 -2.19 -9.41
C TRP A 12 -8.74 -2.34 -10.82
N GLU A 13 -8.72 -3.57 -11.36
CA GLU A 13 -8.25 -3.86 -12.73
C GLU A 13 -9.08 -3.11 -13.78
N ARG A 14 -10.41 -3.18 -13.68
CA ARG A 14 -11.32 -2.47 -14.60
C ARG A 14 -11.07 -0.96 -14.58
N THR A 15 -10.92 -0.38 -13.39
CA THR A 15 -10.67 1.05 -13.21
C THR A 15 -9.31 1.43 -13.78
N HIS A 16 -8.28 0.62 -13.51
CA HIS A 16 -6.93 0.83 -14.03
C HIS A 16 -6.92 0.86 -15.57
N VAL A 17 -7.54 -0.13 -16.22
CA VAL A 17 -7.67 -0.18 -17.70
C VAL A 17 -8.42 1.04 -18.23
N ALA A 18 -9.55 1.41 -17.61
CA ALA A 18 -10.33 2.56 -18.03
C ALA A 18 -9.53 3.88 -17.93
N VAL A 19 -8.80 4.09 -16.84
CA VAL A 19 -7.95 5.29 -16.66
C VAL A 19 -6.87 5.37 -17.74
N LEU A 20 -6.20 4.26 -18.04
CA LEU A 20 -5.18 4.22 -19.09
C LEU A 20 -5.77 4.50 -20.47
N ALA A 21 -6.94 3.92 -20.78
CA ALA A 21 -7.63 4.17 -22.04
C ALA A 21 -8.07 5.63 -22.20
N ILE A 22 -8.63 6.24 -21.16
CA ILE A 22 -9.07 7.64 -21.16
C ILE A 22 -7.89 8.59 -21.31
N THR A 23 -6.77 8.29 -20.65
CA THR A 23 -5.58 9.15 -20.65
C THR A 23 -4.65 8.89 -21.85
N GLY A 24 -4.87 7.82 -22.60
CA GLY A 24 -4.01 7.39 -23.71
C GLY A 24 -2.60 6.98 -23.26
N GLN A 25 -2.45 6.45 -22.05
CA GLN A 25 -1.15 6.07 -21.47
C GLN A 25 -1.02 4.55 -21.39
N ASP A 26 0.17 4.01 -21.67
CA ASP A 26 0.45 2.57 -21.52
C ASP A 26 0.67 2.14 -20.06
N ARG A 27 0.92 3.11 -19.18
CA ARG A 27 1.15 2.90 -17.75
C ARG A 27 0.76 4.14 -16.95
N LEU A 28 0.40 3.93 -15.68
CA LEU A 28 0.17 5.04 -14.76
C LEU A 28 1.40 5.94 -14.69
N LEU A 29 1.15 7.24 -14.60
CA LEU A 29 2.17 8.29 -14.57
C LEU A 29 3.07 8.32 -15.82
N GLY A 30 2.62 7.77 -16.95
CA GLY A 30 3.37 7.79 -18.21
C GLY A 30 3.73 9.22 -18.67
N GLY A 31 2.84 10.18 -18.42
CA GLY A 31 3.09 11.61 -18.67
C GLY A 31 3.85 12.36 -17.56
N GLN A 32 4.25 11.70 -16.47
CA GLN A 32 4.91 12.33 -15.30
C GLN A 32 6.10 11.48 -14.80
N PRO A 33 7.16 11.33 -15.60
CA PRO A 33 8.28 10.42 -15.29
C PRO A 33 9.04 10.78 -14.01
N GLU A 34 9.14 12.07 -13.66
CA GLU A 34 9.79 12.50 -12.42
C GLU A 34 8.98 12.06 -11.19
N LEU A 35 7.65 12.21 -11.24
CA LEU A 35 6.77 11.76 -10.17
C LEU A 35 6.82 10.23 -10.00
N ASP A 36 6.78 9.48 -11.11
CA ASP A 36 6.92 8.01 -11.10
C ASP A 36 8.25 7.59 -10.43
N ARG A 37 9.36 8.23 -10.81
CA ARG A 37 10.68 7.98 -10.18
C ARG A 37 10.66 8.30 -8.70
N LEU A 38 10.09 9.44 -8.31
CA LEU A 38 10.02 9.86 -6.90
C LEU A 38 9.18 8.92 -6.04
N ILE A 39 8.11 8.32 -6.59
CA ILE A 39 7.31 7.32 -5.89
C ILE A 39 8.12 6.03 -5.76
N ARG A 40 8.71 5.53 -6.86
CA ARG A 40 9.52 4.30 -6.86
C ARG A 40 10.69 4.36 -5.88
N LEU A 41 11.34 5.51 -5.73
CA LEU A 41 12.43 5.69 -4.75
C LEU A 41 11.98 5.52 -3.29
N ARG A 42 10.70 5.74 -2.99
CA ARG A 42 10.16 5.65 -1.62
C ARG A 42 9.62 4.27 -1.30
N MET A 43 9.15 3.51 -2.29
CA MET A 43 8.53 2.20 -2.09
C MET A 43 9.41 1.19 -1.32
N PRO A 44 10.73 1.10 -1.55
CA PRO A 44 11.60 0.20 -0.77
C PRO A 44 11.64 0.48 0.74
N TYR A 45 11.22 1.67 1.19
CA TYR A 45 11.11 2.00 2.61
C TYR A 45 9.71 1.72 3.17
N VAL A 46 8.68 1.68 2.31
CA VAL A 46 7.28 1.42 2.69
C VAL A 46 7.00 -0.08 2.74
N GLU A 47 7.51 -0.84 1.79
CA GLU A 47 7.27 -2.30 1.68
C GLU A 47 7.70 -3.07 2.94
N PRO A 48 8.89 -2.86 3.51
CA PRO A 48 9.28 -3.54 4.74
C PRO A 48 8.37 -3.19 5.92
N LEU A 49 7.92 -1.94 6.01
CA LEU A 49 7.00 -1.50 7.06
C LEU A 49 5.63 -2.18 6.95
N ASN A 50 5.11 -2.35 5.73
CA ASN A 50 3.89 -3.14 5.50
C ASN A 50 4.04 -4.58 6.00
N HIS A 51 5.16 -5.25 5.67
CA HIS A 51 5.41 -6.62 6.11
C HIS A 51 5.52 -6.74 7.63
N VAL A 52 6.28 -5.84 8.27
CA VAL A 52 6.39 -5.78 9.73
C VAL A 52 5.01 -5.52 10.37
N GLN A 53 4.23 -4.59 9.82
CA GLN A 53 2.90 -4.28 10.33
C GLN A 53 1.96 -5.52 10.27
N ILE A 54 1.95 -6.24 9.14
CA ILE A 54 1.15 -7.46 8.98
C ILE A 54 1.55 -8.52 10.01
N GLU A 55 2.85 -8.74 10.22
CA GLU A 55 3.38 -9.67 11.23
C GLU A 55 2.92 -9.28 12.64
N LEU A 56 3.08 -8.02 13.03
CA LEU A 56 2.72 -7.56 14.37
C LEU A 56 1.20 -7.60 14.60
N ILE A 57 0.39 -7.26 13.60
CA ILE A 57 -1.07 -7.43 13.67
C ILE A 57 -1.43 -8.90 13.86
N ARG A 58 -0.76 -9.82 13.17
CA ARG A 58 -0.99 -11.26 13.34
C ARG A 58 -0.64 -11.72 14.76
N ARG A 59 0.52 -11.32 15.29
CA ARG A 59 0.90 -11.63 16.69
C ARG A 59 -0.12 -11.10 17.67
N ARG A 60 -0.53 -9.84 17.51
CA ARG A 60 -1.55 -9.19 18.35
C ARG A 60 -2.87 -9.97 18.35
N ARG A 61 -3.33 -10.40 17.17
CA ARG A 61 -4.55 -11.22 17.02
C ARG A 61 -4.43 -12.62 17.63
N ASN A 62 -3.22 -13.14 17.74
CA ASN A 62 -2.92 -14.43 18.38
C ASN A 62 -2.70 -14.31 19.89
N GLY A 63 -2.95 -13.14 20.50
CA GLY A 63 -2.88 -12.95 21.95
C GLY A 63 -1.54 -12.44 22.48
N ASP A 64 -0.64 -11.94 21.61
CA ASP A 64 0.58 -11.27 22.07
C ASP A 64 0.24 -9.87 22.64
N ASP A 65 0.26 -9.77 23.97
CA ASP A 65 0.01 -8.56 24.77
C ASP A 65 1.28 -7.75 25.09
N ASP A 66 2.44 -8.08 24.51
CA ASP A 66 3.64 -7.27 24.67
C ASP A 66 3.38 -5.82 24.17
N PRO A 67 3.60 -4.79 25.02
CA PRO A 67 3.44 -3.39 24.63
C PRO A 67 4.18 -3.02 23.34
N ARG A 68 5.34 -3.65 23.08
CA ARG A 68 6.16 -3.42 21.88
C ARG A 68 5.47 -3.86 20.60
N VAL A 69 4.56 -4.84 20.65
CA VAL A 69 3.77 -5.25 19.49
C VAL A 69 2.80 -4.14 19.10
N ARG A 70 2.09 -3.57 20.08
CA ARG A 70 1.18 -2.44 19.85
C ARG A 70 1.93 -1.21 19.36
N GLU A 71 3.05 -0.88 19.98
CA GLU A 71 3.91 0.24 19.56
C GLU A 71 4.46 0.04 18.15
N GLY A 72 4.94 -1.16 17.82
CA GLY A 72 5.45 -1.48 16.49
C GLY A 72 4.39 -1.38 15.40
N ILE A 73 3.13 -1.74 15.67
CA ILE A 73 2.01 -1.54 14.73
C ILE A 73 1.81 -0.04 14.45
N LEU A 74 1.84 0.81 15.49
CA LEU A 74 1.67 2.26 15.35
C LEU A 74 2.86 2.91 14.63
N LEU A 75 4.09 2.46 14.92
CA LEU A 75 5.30 2.93 14.23
C LEU A 75 5.26 2.59 12.74
N ALA A 76 4.89 1.35 12.39
CA ALA A 76 4.77 0.94 11.01
C ALA A 76 3.63 1.69 10.29
N LEU A 77 2.48 1.89 10.96
CA LEU A 77 1.37 2.69 10.44
C LEU A 77 1.83 4.11 10.08
N ASN A 78 2.50 4.79 11.02
CA ASN A 78 2.99 6.15 10.81
C ASN A 78 4.05 6.20 9.71
N GLY A 79 4.95 5.21 9.64
CA GLY A 79 5.96 5.15 8.59
C GLY A 79 5.38 4.91 7.19
N VAL A 80 4.39 4.03 7.06
CA VAL A 80 3.66 3.81 5.79
C VAL A 80 2.94 5.10 5.37
N ALA A 81 2.23 5.76 6.30
CA ALA A 81 1.55 7.02 6.02
C ALA A 81 2.53 8.12 5.56
N ALA A 82 3.68 8.24 6.23
CA ALA A 82 4.71 9.20 5.85
C ALA A 82 5.30 8.91 4.44
N GLY A 83 5.47 7.63 4.10
CA GLY A 83 5.99 7.20 2.79
C GLY A 83 5.00 7.42 1.65
N LEU A 84 3.72 7.09 1.85
CA LEU A 84 2.65 7.25 0.86
C LEU A 84 2.26 8.71 0.63
N ARG A 85 2.43 9.58 1.64
CA ARG A 85 2.02 10.98 1.61
C ARG A 85 0.52 11.12 1.30
N ASN A 86 0.14 11.93 0.31
CA ASN A 86 -1.24 12.13 -0.09
C ASN A 86 -1.73 10.94 -0.92
N SER A 87 -2.90 10.40 -0.58
CA SER A 87 -3.47 9.24 -1.26
C SER A 87 -4.97 9.34 -1.56
N GLY A 88 -5.66 10.36 -1.03
CA GLY A 88 -7.08 10.62 -1.30
C GLY A 88 -7.80 11.12 -0.05
#